data_AF-A0A959ZZH2-F1
#
_entry.id   AF-A0A959ZZH2-F1
#
_cell.length_a   1.000
_cell.length_b   1.000
_cell.length_c   1.000
_cell.angle_alpha   90.00
_cell.angle_beta   90.00
_cell.angle_gamma   90.00
#
_symmetry.space_group_name_H-M   'P 1'
#
loop_
_entity.id
_entity.type
_entity.pdbx_description
1 polymer ?
#
loop_
_entity_poly.entity_id
_entity_poly.type
_entity_poly.pdbx_seq_one_letter_code
_entity_poly.pdbx_strand_id
1 'polypeptide(L)'
;MTTPGRRPPKARPVLPTAVTAVAAVLTAVGAFLPWYAPDIAPPLTPNSVSGWDATFAAKLLVVAALAAALAAGVLLLDAVQRMALDATGVRALAVVSAVGMGVAAVLAVLRTARLPEPADLLSRQIGLYVALAAAAVGLAAALVQLMFAMQADDRGRAHGRRTRRR
;
A
#
# COMPACT_ATOMS: atom_id res chain seq x y z
N MET A 1 -44.89 4.38 13.36
CA MET A 1 -43.84 4.77 12.37
C MET A 1 -42.62 3.88 12.61
N THR A 2 -42.55 2.75 11.92
CA THR A 2 -41.41 1.83 11.98
C THR A 2 -40.45 2.20 10.86
N THR A 3 -39.28 2.72 11.23
CA THR A 3 -38.23 3.11 10.29
C THR A 3 -37.83 1.87 9.47
N PRO A 4 -37.95 1.89 8.13
CA PRO A 4 -37.71 0.71 7.32
C PRO A 4 -36.24 0.30 7.38
N GLY A 5 -36.04 -0.99 7.69
CA GLY A 5 -34.83 -1.81 7.60
C GLY A 5 -33.54 -1.12 7.15
N ARG A 6 -32.77 -0.60 8.10
CA ARG A 6 -31.32 -0.49 7.91
C ARG A 6 -30.78 -1.91 7.72
N ARG A 7 -30.39 -2.24 6.48
CA ARG A 7 -29.63 -3.47 6.20
C ARG A 7 -28.43 -3.49 7.15
N PRO A 8 -28.13 -4.62 7.82
CA PRO A 8 -26.96 -4.70 8.67
C PRO A 8 -25.71 -4.38 7.83
N PRO A 9 -24.76 -3.60 8.37
CA PRO A 9 -23.55 -3.26 7.64
C PRO A 9 -22.83 -4.57 7.27
N LYS A 10 -22.60 -4.79 5.97
CA LYS A 10 -21.74 -5.89 5.53
C LYS A 10 -20.36 -5.66 6.15
N ALA A 11 -19.87 -6.65 6.90
CA ALA A 11 -18.52 -6.61 7.45
C ALA A 11 -17.52 -6.39 6.31
N ARG A 12 -16.88 -5.22 6.30
CA ARG A 12 -15.81 -4.87 5.36
C ARG A 12 -14.48 -5.39 5.90
N PRO A 13 -13.54 -5.80 5.05
CA PRO A 13 -12.30 -6.44 5.49
C PRO A 13 -11.34 -5.40 6.09
N VAL A 14 -11.45 -5.16 7.41
CA VAL A 14 -10.65 -4.18 8.15
C VAL A 14 -9.16 -4.54 8.15
N LEU A 15 -8.83 -5.80 8.43
CA LEU A 15 -7.45 -6.25 8.60
C LEU A 15 -6.56 -6.03 7.37
N PRO A 16 -6.89 -6.51 6.15
CA PRO A 16 -6.02 -6.28 4.98
C PRO A 16 -5.94 -4.79 4.61
N THR A 17 -6.99 -4.02 4.87
CA THR A 17 -6.99 -2.57 4.63
C THR A 17 -6.02 -1.86 5.57
N ALA A 18 -6.03 -2.22 6.87
CA ALA A 18 -5.10 -1.69 7.86
C ALA A 18 -3.65 -2.09 7.55
N VAL A 19 -3.42 -3.36 7.20
CA VAL A 19 -2.09 -3.86 6.81
C VAL A 19 -1.56 -3.11 5.59
N THR A 20 -2.40 -2.88 4.57
CA THR A 20 -2.01 -2.13 3.37
C THR A 20 -1.62 -0.69 3.73
N ALA A 21 -2.40 0.00 4.57
CA ALA A 21 -2.11 1.36 4.99
C ALA A 21 -0.79 1.46 5.75
N VAL A 22 -0.58 0.58 6.75
CA VAL A 22 0.66 0.55 7.54
C VAL A 22 1.86 0.21 6.67
N ALA A 23 1.74 -0.81 5.82
CA ALA A 23 2.80 -1.23 4.91
C ALA A 23 3.17 -0.12 3.94
N ALA A 24 2.20 0.59 3.36
CA ALA A 24 2.44 1.71 2.46
C ALA A 24 3.21 2.86 3.15
N VAL A 25 2.84 3.18 4.41
CA VAL A 25 3.59 4.16 5.22
C VAL A 25 5.01 3.69 5.48
N LEU A 26 5.21 2.42 5.87
CA LEU A 26 6.54 1.86 6.10
C LEU A 26 7.39 1.83 4.82
N THR A 27 6.80 1.57 3.65
CA THR A 27 7.49 1.65 2.35
C THR A 27 7.95 3.08 2.08
N ALA A 28 7.10 4.08 2.34
CA ALA A 28 7.47 5.49 2.18
C ALA A 28 8.59 5.89 3.16
N VAL A 29 8.48 5.53 4.44
CA VAL A 29 9.50 5.78 5.46
C VAL A 29 10.82 5.10 5.09
N GLY A 30 10.77 3.87 4.58
CA GLY A 30 11.95 3.13 4.10
C GLY A 30 12.73 3.85 3.00
N ALA A 31 12.08 4.70 2.21
CA ALA A 31 12.75 5.52 1.19
C ALA A 31 13.60 6.67 1.77
N PHE A 32 13.29 7.12 2.99
CA PHE A 32 14.04 8.16 3.70
C PHE A 32 15.16 7.58 4.56
N LEU A 33 15.15 6.27 4.82
CA LEU A 33 16.25 5.58 5.46
C LEU A 33 17.45 5.46 4.50
N PRO A 34 18.66 5.24 5.03
CA PRO A 34 19.86 5.03 4.21
C PRO A 34 19.66 3.87 3.23
N TRP A 35 19.84 4.15 1.95
CA TRP A 35 19.91 3.14 0.88
C TRP A 35 21.36 2.81 0.52
N TYR A 36 22.28 3.76 0.75
CA TYR A 36 23.72 3.65 0.53
C TYR A 36 24.47 4.41 1.63
N ALA A 37 25.52 3.81 2.20
CA ALA A 37 26.44 4.48 3.10
C ALA A 37 27.88 4.18 2.67
N PRO A 38 28.74 5.18 2.39
CA PRO A 38 30.11 4.94 1.92
C PRO A 38 31.03 4.33 2.98
N ASP A 39 32.06 3.59 2.53
CA ASP A 39 32.83 2.63 3.33
C ASP A 39 33.68 3.15 4.49
N ILE A 40 34.11 4.40 4.41
CA ILE A 40 35.18 4.93 5.28
C ILE A 40 34.67 6.08 6.16
N ALA A 41 33.35 6.17 6.32
CA ALA A 41 32.72 7.29 6.94
C ALA A 41 32.13 6.81 8.29
N PRO A 42 32.53 7.38 9.46
CA PRO A 42 31.97 7.00 10.75
C PRO A 42 30.43 6.94 10.72
N PRO A 43 29.77 6.11 11.55
CA PRO A 43 28.32 5.87 11.49
C PRO A 43 27.41 7.11 11.65
N LEU A 44 27.99 8.28 11.94
CA LEU A 44 27.36 9.59 12.00
C LEU A 44 27.90 10.57 10.94
N THR A 45 28.42 10.06 9.82
CA THR A 45 28.93 10.94 8.77
C THR A 45 27.79 11.56 7.97
N PRO A 46 27.88 12.86 7.65
CA PRO A 46 26.83 13.60 6.94
C PRO A 46 26.54 13.11 5.51
N ASN A 47 27.29 12.13 5.00
CA ASN A 47 27.26 11.66 3.62
C ASN A 47 26.44 10.38 3.43
N SER A 48 25.61 9.99 4.41
CA SER A 48 24.61 8.94 4.22
C SER A 48 23.51 9.46 3.29
N VAL A 49 23.48 8.97 2.05
CA VAL A 49 22.53 9.46 1.04
C VAL A 49 21.23 8.68 1.21
N SER A 50 20.18 9.38 1.62
CA SER A 50 18.83 8.82 1.68
C SER A 50 18.40 8.33 0.29
N GLY A 51 17.52 7.33 0.21
CA GLY A 51 16.97 6.90 -1.09
C GLY A 51 16.36 8.08 -1.87
N TRP A 52 15.68 8.97 -1.14
CA TRP A 52 15.09 10.23 -1.62
C TRP A 52 16.07 11.15 -2.37
N ASP A 53 17.27 11.34 -1.84
CA ASP A 53 18.31 12.16 -2.45
C ASP A 53 19.08 11.39 -3.54
N ALA A 54 19.14 10.07 -3.42
CA ALA A 54 19.93 9.22 -4.31
C ALA A 54 19.32 9.04 -5.70
N THR A 55 17.98 8.96 -5.84
CA THR A 55 17.37 8.55 -7.12
C THR A 55 15.96 9.10 -7.38
N PHE A 56 15.66 9.39 -8.66
CA PHE A 56 14.29 9.67 -9.11
C PHE A 56 13.32 8.49 -8.84
N ALA A 57 13.83 7.25 -8.88
CA ALA A 57 13.07 6.05 -8.57
C ALA A 57 12.53 6.04 -7.12
N ALA A 58 13.32 6.51 -6.15
CA ALA A 58 12.86 6.61 -4.76
C ALA A 58 11.76 7.66 -4.60
N LYS A 59 11.82 8.77 -5.34
CA LYS A 59 10.75 9.79 -5.34
C LYS A 59 9.45 9.20 -5.89
N LEU A 60 9.51 8.45 -7.00
CA LEU A 60 8.35 7.75 -7.54
C LEU A 60 7.81 6.69 -6.58
N LEU A 61 8.69 5.95 -5.90
CA LEU A 61 8.31 4.96 -4.89
C LEU A 61 7.55 5.62 -3.74
N VAL A 62 8.03 6.77 -3.23
CA VAL A 62 7.34 7.53 -2.19
C VAL A 62 5.98 8.01 -2.68
N VAL A 63 5.88 8.56 -3.88
CA VAL A 63 4.58 9.02 -4.43
C VAL A 63 3.60 7.85 -4.56
N ALA A 64 4.04 6.71 -5.08
CA ALA A 64 3.20 5.51 -5.21
C ALA A 64 2.77 4.96 -3.85
N ALA A 65 3.68 4.90 -2.88
CA ALA A 65 3.41 4.46 -1.51
C ALA A 65 2.43 5.40 -0.79
N LEU A 66 2.60 6.72 -0.92
CA LEU A 66 1.67 7.70 -0.33
C LEU A 66 0.28 7.63 -0.96
N ALA A 67 0.18 7.48 -2.29
CA ALA A 67 -1.10 7.29 -2.95
C ALA A 67 -1.81 6.02 -2.44
N ALA A 68 -1.07 4.92 -2.28
CA ALA A 68 -1.60 3.68 -1.71
C ALA A 68 -2.02 3.85 -0.24
N ALA A 69 -1.22 4.56 0.57
CA ALA A 69 -1.51 4.82 1.97
C ALA A 69 -2.80 5.66 2.14
N LEU A 70 -2.97 6.72 1.33
CA LEU A 70 -4.17 7.54 1.35
C LEU A 70 -5.41 6.74 0.92
N ALA A 71 -5.30 5.96 -0.16
CA ALA A 71 -6.40 5.13 -0.62
C ALA A 71 -6.80 4.08 0.43
N ALA A 72 -5.82 3.39 1.01
CA ALA A 72 -6.06 2.42 2.08
C ALA A 72 -6.60 3.09 3.36
N GLY A 73 -6.17 4.31 3.68
CA GLY A 73 -6.67 5.09 4.81
C GLY A 73 -8.14 5.47 4.65
N VAL A 74 -8.54 5.93 3.45
CA VAL A 74 -9.96 6.23 3.15
C VAL A 74 -10.81 4.97 3.22
N LEU A 75 -10.30 3.84 2.70
CA LEU A 75 -10.97 2.54 2.82
C LEU A 75 -11.05 2.06 4.28
N LEU A 76 -10.06 2.38 5.11
CA LEU A 76 -10.08 2.03 6.53
C LEU A 76 -11.16 2.83 7.26
N LEU A 77 -11.28 4.13 7.00
CA LEU A 77 -12.35 4.99 7.54
C LEU A 77 -13.74 4.47 7.17
N ASP A 78 -13.89 3.98 5.96
CA ASP A 78 -15.11 3.35 5.46
C ASP A 78 -15.37 1.97 6.10
N ALA A 79 -14.33 1.20 6.40
CA ALA A 79 -14.44 -0.07 7.11
C ALA A 79 -14.82 0.12 8.59
N VAL A 80 -14.35 1.19 9.24
CA VAL A 80 -14.72 1.56 10.62
C VAL A 80 -15.98 2.42 10.73
N GLN A 81 -16.78 2.51 9.67
CA GLN A 81 -18.07 3.22 9.64
C GLN A 81 -17.98 4.74 9.91
N ARG A 82 -16.81 5.36 9.67
CA ARG A 82 -16.63 6.82 9.79
C ARG A 82 -16.86 7.58 8.48
N MET A 83 -16.85 6.86 7.36
CA MET A 83 -17.16 7.37 6.04
C MET A 83 -18.06 6.36 5.32
N ALA A 84 -18.96 6.83 4.45
CA ALA A 84 -19.85 5.97 3.68
C ALA A 84 -19.50 6.06 2.19
N LEU A 85 -18.56 5.23 1.75
CA LEU A 85 -18.22 5.09 0.35
C LEU A 85 -19.22 4.18 -0.35
N ASP A 86 -19.54 4.53 -1.59
CA ASP A 86 -20.29 3.67 -2.50
C ASP A 86 -19.41 2.51 -3.01
N ALA A 87 -20.04 1.53 -3.67
CA ALA A 87 -19.31 0.37 -4.19
C ALA A 87 -18.26 0.75 -5.24
N THR A 88 -18.54 1.79 -6.05
CA THR A 88 -17.63 2.29 -7.08
C THR A 88 -16.40 2.92 -6.45
N GLY A 89 -16.58 3.77 -5.44
CA GLY A 89 -15.49 4.39 -4.69
C GLY A 89 -14.61 3.38 -3.98
N VAL A 90 -15.20 2.38 -3.31
CA VAL A 90 -14.45 1.29 -2.67
C VAL A 90 -13.59 0.54 -3.70
N ARG A 91 -14.15 0.20 -4.85
CA ARG A 91 -13.44 -0.52 -5.91
C ARG A 91 -12.31 0.32 -6.51
N ALA A 92 -12.57 1.59 -6.83
CA ALA A 92 -11.58 2.49 -7.41
C ALA A 92 -10.39 2.67 -6.46
N LEU A 93 -10.65 2.93 -5.17
CA LEU A 93 -9.58 3.08 -4.18
C LEU A 93 -8.81 1.78 -3.94
N ALA A 94 -9.46 0.62 -3.98
CA ALA A 94 -8.78 -0.67 -3.86
C ALA A 94 -7.87 -0.96 -5.07
N VAL A 95 -8.24 -0.51 -6.27
CA VAL A 95 -7.37 -0.57 -7.45
C VAL A 95 -6.19 0.37 -7.27
N VAL A 96 -6.42 1.60 -6.81
CA VAL A 96 -5.34 2.58 -6.56
C VAL A 96 -4.35 2.05 -5.52
N SER A 97 -4.81 1.44 -4.43
CA SER A 97 -3.90 0.85 -3.43
C SER A 97 -3.10 -0.31 -4.00
N ALA A 98 -3.73 -1.23 -4.75
CA ALA A 98 -3.05 -2.36 -5.37
C ALA A 98 -2.01 -1.92 -6.41
N VAL A 99 -2.37 -0.98 -7.30
CA VAL A 99 -1.46 -0.45 -8.31
C VAL A 99 -0.32 0.33 -7.66
N GLY A 100 -0.62 1.18 -6.67
CA GLY A 100 0.39 1.96 -5.96
C GLY A 100 1.42 1.07 -5.25
N MET A 101 0.97 0.05 -4.52
CA MET A 101 1.87 -0.92 -3.89
C MET A 101 2.63 -1.78 -4.91
N GLY A 102 2.00 -2.13 -6.03
CA GLY A 102 2.65 -2.86 -7.11
C GLY A 102 3.80 -2.08 -7.74
N VAL A 103 3.57 -0.80 -8.03
CA VAL A 103 4.61 0.11 -8.53
C VAL A 103 5.73 0.28 -7.49
N ALA A 104 5.39 0.49 -6.22
CA ALA A 104 6.37 0.63 -5.15
C ALA A 104 7.25 -0.63 -5.01
N ALA A 105 6.66 -1.83 -5.08
CA ALA A 105 7.37 -3.10 -5.03
C ALA A 105 8.32 -3.27 -6.23
N VAL A 106 7.85 -2.98 -7.45
CA VAL A 106 8.69 -3.04 -8.66
C VAL A 106 9.87 -2.09 -8.56
N LEU A 107 9.64 -0.84 -8.11
CA LEU A 107 10.71 0.15 -7.95
C LEU A 107 11.73 -0.28 -6.88
N ALA A 108 11.28 -0.89 -5.78
CA ALA A 108 12.18 -1.43 -4.75
C ALA A 108 13.03 -2.59 -5.31
N VAL A 109 12.43 -3.52 -6.06
CA VAL A 109 13.13 -4.64 -6.71
C VAL A 109 14.12 -4.18 -7.77
N LEU A 110 13.74 -3.21 -8.61
CA LEU A 110 14.64 -2.62 -9.61
C LEU A 110 15.86 -2.00 -8.94
N ARG A 111 15.72 -1.48 -7.73
CA ARG A 111 16.86 -0.92 -6.99
C ARG A 111 17.78 -2.01 -6.46
N THR A 112 17.25 -3.15 -6.01
CA THR A 112 18.05 -4.31 -5.56
C THR A 112 18.75 -5.02 -6.72
N ALA A 113 18.26 -4.90 -7.95
CA ALA A 113 18.86 -5.52 -9.13
C ALA A 113 20.19 -4.87 -9.57
N ARG A 114 20.48 -3.64 -9.11
CA ARG A 114 21.83 -3.05 -9.27
C ARG A 114 22.72 -3.64 -8.18
N LEU A 115 23.66 -4.51 -8.57
CA LEU A 115 24.54 -5.22 -7.64
C LEU A 115 25.21 -4.24 -6.66
N PRO A 116 25.17 -4.51 -5.35
CA PRO A 116 26.02 -3.80 -4.40
C PRO A 116 27.49 -4.09 -4.73
N GLU A 117 28.33 -3.06 -4.63
CA GLU A 117 29.76 -3.27 -4.61
C GLU A 117 30.11 -4.17 -3.39
N PRO A 118 31.09 -5.08 -3.52
CA PRO A 118 31.36 -6.14 -2.53
C PRO A 118 31.73 -5.64 -1.12
N ALA A 119 31.87 -4.34 -0.91
CA ALA A 119 32.19 -3.71 0.37
C ALA A 119 30.96 -3.14 1.12
N ASP A 120 29.76 -3.13 0.51
CA ASP A 120 28.55 -2.64 1.18
C ASP A 120 27.96 -3.67 2.17
N LEU A 121 28.23 -3.47 3.47
CA LEU A 121 27.67 -4.25 4.57
C LEU A 121 26.12 -4.17 4.64
N LEU A 122 25.47 -5.25 5.11
CA LEU A 122 24.02 -5.37 5.33
C LEU A 122 23.38 -4.21 6.12
N SER A 123 24.12 -3.58 7.03
CA SER A 123 23.64 -2.44 7.83
C SER A 123 23.41 -1.17 6.99
N ARG A 124 23.94 -1.11 5.76
CA ARG A 124 23.93 0.07 4.89
C ARG A 124 22.74 0.15 3.95
N GLN A 125 21.97 -0.92 3.86
CA GLN A 125 20.80 -1.05 2.97
C GLN A 125 19.50 -1.33 3.75
N ILE A 126 19.49 -1.07 5.06
CA ILE A 126 18.32 -1.33 5.92
C ILE A 126 17.07 -0.66 5.35
N GLY A 127 17.17 0.58 4.86
CA GLY A 127 16.05 1.30 4.26
C GLY A 127 15.47 0.59 3.04
N LEU A 128 16.32 0.05 2.18
CA LEU A 128 15.92 -0.68 0.97
C LEU A 128 15.22 -2.00 1.32
N TYR A 129 15.76 -2.77 2.25
CA TYR A 129 15.15 -4.04 2.67
C TYR A 129 13.83 -3.84 3.42
N VAL A 130 13.75 -2.81 4.29
CA VAL A 130 12.49 -2.43 4.95
C VAL A 130 11.45 -2.01 3.91
N ALA A 131 11.84 -1.16 2.95
CA ALA A 131 10.95 -0.72 1.89
C ALA A 131 10.45 -1.90 1.04
N LEU A 132 11.33 -2.84 0.68
CA LEU A 132 11.00 -4.04 -0.09
C LEU A 132 10.04 -4.97 0.66
N ALA A 133 10.37 -5.30 1.91
CA ALA A 133 9.53 -6.17 2.74
C ALA A 133 8.14 -5.55 2.98
N ALA A 134 8.11 -4.26 3.31
CA ALA A 134 6.86 -3.52 3.45
C ALA A 134 6.07 -3.47 2.13
N ALA A 135 6.74 -3.25 0.99
CA ALA A 135 6.08 -3.19 -0.29
C ALA A 135 5.47 -4.52 -0.69
N ALA A 136 6.17 -5.63 -0.45
CA ALA A 136 5.68 -6.98 -0.72
C ALA A 136 4.46 -7.34 0.16
N VAL A 137 4.54 -7.08 1.47
CA VAL A 137 3.43 -7.33 2.41
C VAL A 137 2.23 -6.46 2.06
N GLY A 138 2.45 -5.16 1.78
CA GLY A 138 1.37 -4.24 1.43
C GLY A 138 0.75 -4.57 0.08
N LEU A 139 1.51 -5.06 -0.90
CA LEU A 139 0.97 -5.54 -2.18
C LEU A 139 0.07 -6.77 -1.97
N ALA A 140 0.53 -7.76 -1.20
CA ALA A 140 -0.27 -8.95 -0.90
C ALA A 140 -1.59 -8.56 -0.20
N ALA A 141 -1.53 -7.67 0.80
CA ALA A 141 -2.71 -7.18 1.50
C ALA A 141 -3.65 -6.38 0.58
N ALA A 142 -3.11 -5.54 -0.30
CA ALA A 142 -3.90 -4.76 -1.26
C ALA A 142 -4.60 -5.64 -2.30
N LEU A 143 -3.95 -6.73 -2.75
CA LEU A 143 -4.58 -7.71 -3.64
C LEU A 143 -5.73 -8.45 -2.96
N VAL A 144 -5.54 -8.87 -1.71
CA VAL A 144 -6.61 -9.49 -0.91
C VAL A 144 -7.78 -8.51 -0.74
N GLN A 145 -7.49 -7.26 -0.41
CA GLN A 145 -8.49 -6.20 -0.30
C GLN A 145 -9.25 -5.96 -1.61
N LEU A 146 -8.56 -5.90 -2.75
CA LEU A 146 -9.16 -5.77 -4.07
C LEU A 146 -10.06 -6.96 -4.41
N MET A 147 -9.64 -8.17 -4.07
CA MET A 147 -10.42 -9.38 -4.29
C MET A 147 -11.76 -9.33 -3.53
N PHE A 148 -11.75 -8.87 -2.27
CA PHE A 148 -12.98 -8.65 -1.51
C PHE A 148 -13.87 -7.56 -2.12
N ALA A 149 -13.29 -6.47 -2.61
CA ALA A 149 -14.05 -5.40 -3.27
C ALA A 149 -14.76 -5.91 -4.54
N MET A 150 -14.10 -6.74 -5.35
CA MET A 150 -14.70 -7.33 -6.56
C MET A 150 -15.84 -8.31 -6.22
N GLN A 151 -15.64 -9.19 -5.22
CA GLN A 151 -16.68 -10.14 -4.80
C GLN A 151 -17.94 -9.44 -4.26
N ALA A 152 -17.78 -8.28 -3.62
CA ALA A 152 -18.90 -7.50 -3.10
C ALA A 152 -19.76 -6.91 -4.24
N ASP A 153 -19.12 -6.45 -5.32
CA ASP A 153 -19.76 -5.90 -6.52
C ASP A 153 -20.58 -6.98 -7.25
N ASP A 154 -19.99 -8.17 -7.47
CA ASP A 154 -20.65 -9.30 -8.14
C ASP A 154 -21.92 -9.77 -7.41
N ARG A 155 -21.85 -9.85 -6.07
CA ARG A 155 -23.02 -10.19 -5.25
C ARG A 155 -24.14 -9.14 -5.36
N GLY A 156 -23.78 -7.86 -5.48
CA GLY A 156 -24.74 -6.78 -5.67
C GLY A 156 -25.48 -6.91 -7.00
N ARG A 157 -24.74 -7.16 -8.09
CA ARG A 157 -25.28 -7.34 -9.45
C ARG A 157 -26.22 -8.54 -9.56
N ALA A 158 -25.86 -9.66 -8.93
CA ALA A 158 -26.69 -10.87 -8.93
C ALA A 158 -28.05 -10.65 -8.23
N HIS A 159 -28.06 -9.89 -7.13
CA HIS A 159 -29.29 -9.60 -6.39
C HIS A 159 -30.25 -8.68 -7.17
N GLY A 160 -29.72 -7.64 -7.81
CA GLY A 160 -30.52 -6.72 -8.63
C GLY A 160 -31.21 -7.41 -9.83
N ARG A 161 -30.57 -8.43 -10.41
CA ARG A 161 -31.18 -9.24 -11.49
C ARG A 161 -32.36 -10.09 -11.02
N ARG A 162 -32.34 -10.61 -9.79
CA ARG A 162 -33.44 -11.42 -9.23
C ARG A 162 -34.67 -10.58 -8.91
N THR A 163 -34.48 -9.38 -8.38
CA THR A 163 -35.58 -8.46 -8.05
C THR A 163 -36.28 -7.90 -9.29
N ARG A 164 -35.59 -7.79 -10.43
CA ARG A 164 -36.19 -7.27 -11.68
C ARG A 164 -36.99 -8.33 -12.46
N ARG A 165 -36.93 -9.61 -12.06
CA ARG A 165 -37.64 -10.73 -12.67
C ARG A 165 -38.91 -11.15 -11.91
N ARG A 166 -39.18 -10.52 -10.77
CA ARG A 166 -40.41 -10.68 -9.99
C ARG A 166 -41.26 -9.43 -10.18
#